data_AF-A0AAE9JAS5-F1
#
_entry.id   AF-A0AAE9JAS5-F1
#
_cell.length_a   1.000
_cell.length_b   1.000
_cell.length_c   1.000
_cell.angle_alpha   90.00
_cell.angle_beta   90.00
_cell.angle_gamma   90.00
#
_symmetry.space_group_name_H-M   'P 1'
#
loop_
_entity.id
_entity.type
_entity.pdbx_description
1 polymer ?
#
loop_
_entity_poly.entity_id
_entity_poly.type
_entity_poly.pdbx_seq_one_letter_code
_entity_poly.pdbx_strand_id
1 'polypeptide(L)'
;MSKSKYSIFPNFSKCIPFFYSTLVILLAIGQVLDMLYSPKWRNEKGLFVFVFGFPIFNILVFLASLLLIWILKKILNALFGFCHLTNERKWRIWLGIGYIGCLLFGFLPRIRALWAGDLKGDLLITINVSMLCAFGIIIFYCFFLSPAKKSLKIFFNLSDYLFWTLLITQLVIMIINLIYGISLKDSEKMIMIMVCELAFSPVFCYSTLEFLMIWRGNYEFENTENQGEEMQKFNDLENGENSGNLKLECKRCDLGYSTYRTPRILKECGHTICEKCIEQILEQAGQKLEIDCAFCQKLQ
;
A
#
# COMPACT_ATOMS: atom_id res chain seq x y z
N MET A 1 -10.21 -20.47 -23.53
CA MET A 1 -9.13 -19.44 -23.60
C MET A 1 -8.72 -19.10 -22.18
N SER A 2 -7.45 -19.36 -21.83
CA SER A 2 -6.88 -18.95 -20.54
C SER A 2 -6.95 -17.43 -20.43
N LYS A 3 -7.70 -16.91 -19.46
CA LYS A 3 -7.71 -15.46 -19.15
C LYS A 3 -6.36 -15.14 -18.51
N SER A 4 -5.47 -14.50 -19.26
CA SER A 4 -4.21 -14.04 -18.71
C SER A 4 -4.48 -12.98 -17.62
N LYS A 5 -4.03 -13.28 -16.41
CA LYS A 5 -4.15 -12.43 -15.24
C LYS A 5 -2.90 -11.55 -15.16
N TYR A 6 -3.08 -10.23 -15.08
CA TYR A 6 -1.96 -9.29 -14.97
C TYR A 6 -2.12 -8.40 -13.74
N SER A 7 -0.99 -8.06 -13.11
CA SER A 7 -0.89 -6.93 -12.19
C SER A 7 -0.56 -5.67 -12.99
N ILE A 8 -1.56 -4.84 -13.29
CA ILE A 8 -1.38 -3.67 -14.18
C ILE A 8 -0.57 -2.56 -13.48
N PHE A 9 -0.63 -2.47 -12.15
CA PHE A 9 -0.06 -1.35 -11.39
C PHE A 9 0.80 -1.81 -10.18
N PRO A 10 1.84 -2.64 -10.37
CA PRO A 10 2.59 -3.21 -9.24
C PRO A 10 3.31 -2.14 -8.39
N ASN A 11 3.68 -1.01 -9.02
CA ASN A 11 4.45 0.04 -8.37
C ASN A 11 3.67 1.34 -8.13
N PHE A 12 2.55 1.57 -8.83
CA PHE A 12 1.78 2.82 -8.70
C PHE A 12 1.37 3.07 -7.24
N SER A 13 0.89 2.03 -6.55
CA SER A 13 0.46 2.18 -5.17
C SER A 13 1.62 2.57 -4.24
N LYS A 14 2.82 2.04 -4.46
CA LYS A 14 4.01 2.36 -3.68
C LYS A 14 4.45 3.82 -3.85
N CYS A 15 4.17 4.42 -5.01
CA CYS A 15 4.47 5.81 -5.30
C CYS A 15 3.47 6.80 -4.68
N ILE A 16 2.27 6.36 -4.27
CA ILE A 16 1.21 7.23 -3.73
C ILE A 16 1.72 8.12 -2.58
N PRO A 17 2.33 7.59 -1.49
CA PRO A 17 2.75 8.43 -0.37
C PRO A 17 3.77 9.49 -0.77
N PHE A 18 4.74 9.10 -1.61
CA PHE A 18 5.78 10.01 -2.09
C PHE A 18 5.18 11.15 -2.94
N PHE A 19 4.30 10.80 -3.89
CA PHE A 19 3.64 11.77 -4.76
C PHE A 19 2.81 12.78 -3.96
N TYR A 20 1.94 12.31 -3.06
CA TYR A 20 1.09 13.19 -2.27
C TYR A 20 1.87 13.98 -1.20
N SER A 21 2.97 13.44 -0.68
CA SER A 21 3.85 14.22 0.21
C SER A 21 4.50 15.38 -0.54
N THR A 22 4.96 15.13 -1.77
CA THR A 22 5.53 16.16 -2.65
C THR A 22 4.46 17.21 -3.01
N LEU A 23 3.24 16.76 -3.33
CA LEU A 23 2.11 17.65 -3.61
C LEU A 23 1.79 18.57 -2.42
N VAL A 24 1.73 18.05 -1.19
CA VAL A 24 1.51 18.86 0.01
C VAL A 24 2.58 19.94 0.15
N ILE A 25 3.85 19.60 -0.07
CA ILE A 25 4.95 20.56 0.00
C ILE A 25 4.79 21.64 -1.07
N LEU A 26 4.50 21.26 -2.32
CA LEU A 26 4.28 22.21 -3.41
C LEU A 26 3.11 23.15 -3.15
N LEU A 27 1.99 22.61 -2.64
CA LEU A 27 0.83 23.41 -2.26
C LEU A 27 1.16 24.37 -1.11
N ALA A 28 2.00 23.95 -0.15
CA ALA A 28 2.40 24.79 0.99
C ALA A 28 3.31 25.93 0.54
N ILE A 29 4.26 25.63 -0.35
CA ILE A 29 5.08 26.67 -0.99
C ILE A 29 4.19 27.63 -1.78
N GLY A 30 3.23 27.12 -2.56
CA GLY A 30 2.27 27.93 -3.31
C GLY A 30 1.45 28.86 -2.41
N GLN A 31 0.98 28.38 -1.25
CA GLN A 31 0.29 29.21 -0.26
C GLN A 31 1.18 30.32 0.30
N VAL A 32 2.43 29.99 0.69
CA VAL A 32 3.37 30.98 1.22
C VAL A 32 3.68 32.04 0.16
N LEU A 33 3.87 31.65 -1.10
CA LEU A 33 4.10 32.58 -2.21
C LEU A 33 2.89 33.48 -2.49
N ASP A 34 1.66 32.94 -2.54
CA ASP A 34 0.45 33.76 -2.68
C ASP A 34 0.34 34.77 -1.53
N MET A 35 0.65 34.35 -0.29
CA MET A 35 0.60 35.24 0.86
C MET A 35 1.66 36.36 0.83
N LEU A 36 2.89 36.08 0.38
CA LEU A 36 3.97 37.05 0.31
C LEU A 36 3.79 38.08 -0.80
N TYR A 37 3.29 37.65 -1.96
CA TYR A 37 3.25 38.49 -3.16
C TYR A 37 1.87 39.05 -3.49
N SER A 38 0.79 38.47 -2.97
CA SER A 38 -0.56 38.94 -3.29
C SER A 38 -0.88 40.23 -2.53
N PRO A 39 -1.26 41.31 -3.23
CA PRO A 39 -1.67 42.57 -2.59
C PRO A 39 -2.95 42.40 -1.75
N LYS A 40 -3.67 41.27 -1.91
CA LYS A 40 -4.87 40.90 -1.15
C LYS A 40 -4.61 40.83 0.37
N TRP A 41 -3.36 40.57 0.81
CA TRP A 41 -3.02 40.26 2.21
C TRP A 41 -2.20 41.33 2.94
N ARG A 42 -2.02 42.53 2.35
CA ARG A 42 -1.11 43.59 2.84
C ARG A 42 -1.48 44.20 4.22
N ASN A 43 -2.62 43.86 4.82
CA ASN A 43 -2.98 44.34 6.16
C ASN A 43 -2.24 43.53 7.25
N GLU A 44 -1.53 44.21 8.16
CA GLU A 44 -0.64 43.61 9.18
C GLU A 44 -1.31 42.52 10.04
N LYS A 45 -2.58 42.68 10.38
CA LYS A 45 -3.35 41.69 11.18
C LYS A 45 -3.77 40.46 10.37
N GLY A 46 -3.96 40.62 9.06
CA GLY A 46 -4.28 39.51 8.15
C GLY A 46 -3.04 38.66 7.89
N LEU A 47 -1.89 39.29 7.64
CA LEU A 47 -0.66 38.58 7.34
C LEU A 47 -0.28 37.57 8.43
N PHE A 48 -0.31 37.95 9.72
CA PHE A 48 0.09 37.06 10.81
C PHE A 48 -0.85 35.85 10.99
N VAL A 49 -2.17 36.09 11.00
CA VAL A 49 -3.18 35.03 11.15
C VAL A 49 -3.17 34.08 9.96
N PHE A 50 -2.96 34.60 8.75
CA PHE A 50 -2.95 33.78 7.54
C PHE A 50 -1.63 33.02 7.32
N VAL A 51 -0.48 33.64 7.59
CA VAL A 51 0.86 33.04 7.39
C VAL A 51 1.16 31.95 8.41
N PHE A 52 0.85 32.17 9.69
CA PHE A 52 1.17 31.20 10.73
C PHE A 52 -0.03 30.33 11.11
N GLY A 53 -1.25 30.87 11.09
CA GLY A 53 -2.44 30.15 11.53
C GLY A 53 -2.81 28.97 10.64
N PHE A 54 -2.80 29.13 9.30
CA PHE A 54 -3.31 28.10 8.39
C PHE A 54 -2.38 26.88 8.22
N PRO A 55 -1.06 27.03 8.03
CA PRO A 55 -0.16 25.87 7.98
C PRO A 55 -0.18 25.09 9.30
N ILE A 56 -0.14 25.80 10.44
CA ILE A 56 -0.24 25.18 11.77
C ILE A 56 -1.58 24.47 11.93
N PHE A 57 -2.70 25.08 11.50
CA PHE A 57 -4.02 24.46 11.53
C PHE A 57 -4.06 23.16 10.71
N ASN A 58 -3.55 23.14 9.48
CA ASN A 58 -3.51 21.92 8.67
C ASN A 58 -2.67 20.82 9.32
N ILE A 59 -1.53 21.17 9.93
CA ILE A 59 -0.69 20.22 10.66
C ILE A 59 -1.44 19.68 11.89
N LEU A 60 -2.11 20.53 12.66
CA LEU A 60 -2.92 20.11 13.81
C LEU A 60 -4.08 19.19 13.39
N VAL A 61 -4.77 19.52 12.30
CA VAL A 61 -5.83 18.67 11.73
C VAL A 61 -5.25 17.33 11.26
N PHE A 62 -4.06 17.32 10.65
CA PHE A 62 -3.37 16.10 10.26
C PHE A 62 -3.04 15.22 11.46
N LEU A 63 -2.45 15.79 12.52
CA LEU A 63 -2.12 15.06 13.76
C LEU A 63 -3.38 14.52 14.45
N ALA A 64 -4.44 15.33 14.52
CA ALA A 64 -5.74 14.90 15.05
C ALA A 64 -6.34 13.76 14.22
N SER A 65 -6.22 13.82 12.89
CA SER A 65 -6.70 12.78 11.97
C SER A 65 -5.95 11.46 12.16
N LEU A 66 -4.62 11.51 12.37
CA LEU A 66 -3.82 10.32 12.70
C LEU A 66 -4.30 9.67 14.00
N LEU A 67 -4.54 10.46 15.04
CA LEU A 67 -5.04 9.98 16.32
C LEU A 67 -6.44 9.36 16.18
N LEU A 68 -7.34 10.02 15.44
CA LEU A 68 -8.69 9.53 15.18
C LEU A 68 -8.66 8.18 14.43
N ILE A 69 -7.85 8.07 13.38
CA ILE A 69 -7.72 6.84 12.58
C ILE A 69 -7.07 5.73 13.40
N TRP A 70 -6.11 6.04 14.26
CA TRP A 70 -5.53 5.08 15.18
C TRP A 70 -6.57 4.53 16.18
N ILE A 71 -7.41 5.40 16.75
CA ILE A 71 -8.53 5.00 17.62
C ILE A 71 -9.52 4.14 16.84
N LEU A 72 -9.92 4.56 15.64
CA LEU A 72 -10.84 3.81 14.78
C LEU A 72 -10.30 2.40 14.48
N LYS A 73 -9.01 2.28 14.16
CA LYS A 73 -8.33 1.00 13.94
C LYS A 73 -8.38 0.10 15.16
N LYS A 74 -8.18 0.65 16.36
CA LYS A 74 -8.28 -0.10 17.62
C LYS A 74 -9.71 -0.62 17.85
N ILE A 75 -10.72 0.23 17.62
CA ILE A 75 -12.13 -0.15 17.74
C ILE A 75 -12.50 -1.25 16.72
N LEU A 76 -12.11 -1.08 15.45
CA LEU A 76 -12.34 -2.09 14.41
C LEU A 76 -11.72 -3.44 14.77
N ASN A 77 -10.49 -3.46 15.28
CA ASN A 77 -9.83 -4.69 15.71
C ASN A 77 -10.57 -5.36 16.87
N ALA A 78 -11.08 -4.58 17.83
CA ALA A 78 -11.89 -5.12 18.92
C ALA A 78 -13.19 -5.75 18.40
N LEU A 79 -13.88 -5.07 17.47
CA LEU A 79 -15.08 -5.60 16.82
C LEU A 79 -14.82 -6.87 16.00
N PHE A 80 -13.69 -6.94 15.30
CA PHE A 80 -13.30 -8.14 14.55
C PHE A 80 -13.00 -9.33 15.46
N GLY A 81 -12.47 -9.07 16.65
CA GLY A 81 -12.30 -10.09 17.70
C GLY A 81 -13.64 -10.59 18.21
N PHE A 82 -14.56 -9.67 18.53
CA PHE A 82 -15.90 -9.99 19.04
C PHE A 82 -16.74 -10.81 18.05
N CYS A 83 -16.70 -10.47 16.76
CA CYS A 83 -17.48 -11.14 15.73
C CYS A 83 -16.78 -12.39 15.12
N HIS A 84 -15.62 -12.82 15.65
CA HIS A 84 -14.86 -13.97 15.15
C HIS A 84 -14.68 -14.02 13.61
N LEU A 85 -14.33 -12.89 12.99
CA LEU A 85 -14.15 -12.84 11.53
C LEU A 85 -12.95 -13.67 11.07
N THR A 86 -13.09 -14.34 9.92
CA THR A 86 -11.95 -14.97 9.20
C THR A 86 -10.96 -13.90 8.74
N ASN A 87 -9.69 -14.27 8.60
CA ASN A 87 -8.64 -13.33 8.15
C ASN A 87 -8.96 -12.74 6.78
N GLU A 88 -9.56 -13.51 5.87
CA GLU A 88 -9.97 -13.03 4.54
C GLU A 88 -11.00 -11.90 4.63
N ARG A 89 -12.03 -12.06 5.48
CA ARG A 89 -13.06 -11.03 5.67
C ARG A 89 -12.47 -9.77 6.30
N LYS A 90 -11.53 -9.92 7.24
CA LYS A 90 -10.82 -8.76 7.82
C LYS A 90 -10.10 -7.99 6.71
N TRP A 91 -9.29 -8.66 5.90
CA TRP A 91 -8.53 -7.99 4.83
C TRP A 91 -9.40 -7.32 3.79
N ARG A 92 -10.52 -7.95 3.41
CA ARG A 92 -11.50 -7.35 2.51
C ARG A 92 -12.09 -6.06 3.09
N ILE A 93 -12.41 -6.03 4.39
CA ILE A 93 -12.91 -4.82 5.07
C ILE A 93 -11.82 -3.74 5.14
N TRP A 94 -10.58 -4.11 5.49
CA TRP A 94 -9.44 -3.18 5.52
C TRP A 94 -9.23 -2.50 4.16
N LEU A 95 -9.20 -3.28 3.08
CA LEU A 95 -9.05 -2.74 1.72
C LEU A 95 -10.26 -1.91 1.30
N GLY A 96 -11.47 -2.35 1.64
CA GLY A 96 -12.69 -1.59 1.38
C GLY A 96 -12.66 -0.20 2.01
N ILE A 97 -12.39 -0.11 3.31
CA ILE A 97 -12.27 1.17 4.05
C ILE A 97 -11.16 2.03 3.43
N GLY A 98 -10.02 1.41 3.14
CA GLY A 98 -8.89 2.04 2.50
C GLY A 98 -9.25 2.73 1.19
N TYR A 99 -9.75 1.97 0.21
CA TYR A 99 -10.06 2.48 -1.12
C TYR A 99 -11.23 3.45 -1.11
N ILE A 100 -12.26 3.23 -0.29
CA ILE A 100 -13.37 4.19 -0.13
C ILE A 100 -12.82 5.53 0.40
N GLY A 101 -11.92 5.50 1.39
CA GLY A 101 -11.25 6.72 1.87
C GLY A 101 -10.49 7.43 0.74
N CYS A 102 -9.65 6.72 -0.01
CA CYS A 102 -8.93 7.29 -1.13
C CYS A 102 -9.85 7.82 -2.25
N LEU A 103 -11.01 7.20 -2.48
CA LEU A 103 -12.01 7.68 -3.42
C LEU A 103 -12.61 9.01 -2.98
N LEU A 104 -13.01 9.11 -1.71
CA LEU A 104 -13.58 10.35 -1.16
C LEU A 104 -12.56 11.49 -1.24
N PHE A 105 -11.34 11.28 -0.75
CA PHE A 105 -10.29 12.30 -0.78
C PHE A 105 -9.74 12.57 -2.18
N GLY A 106 -9.85 11.64 -3.12
CA GLY A 106 -9.55 11.89 -4.53
C GLY A 106 -10.65 12.68 -5.26
N PHE A 107 -11.89 12.69 -4.76
CA PHE A 107 -13.01 13.38 -5.39
C PHE A 107 -13.23 14.81 -4.87
N LEU A 108 -13.08 15.01 -3.56
CA LEU A 108 -13.38 16.30 -2.91
C LEU A 108 -12.62 17.51 -3.50
N PRO A 109 -11.29 17.44 -3.77
CA PRO A 109 -10.56 18.58 -4.34
C PRO A 109 -11.07 18.98 -5.72
N ARG A 110 -11.46 18.01 -6.55
CA ARG A 110 -11.95 18.23 -7.92
C ARG A 110 -13.30 18.95 -7.90
N ILE A 111 -14.23 18.50 -7.07
CA ILE A 111 -15.51 19.18 -6.88
C ILE A 111 -15.30 20.58 -6.32
N ARG A 112 -14.42 20.74 -5.32
CA ARG A 112 -14.15 22.05 -4.73
C ARG A 112 -13.56 23.03 -5.74
N ALA A 113 -12.68 22.58 -6.63
CA ALA A 113 -12.09 23.42 -7.67
C ALA A 113 -13.14 23.87 -8.71
N LEU A 114 -14.06 22.98 -9.11
CA LEU A 114 -15.13 23.31 -10.06
C LEU A 114 -16.16 24.30 -9.46
N TRP A 115 -16.45 24.17 -8.17
CA TRP A 115 -17.42 25.01 -7.46
C TRP A 115 -16.79 26.25 -6.79
N ALA A 116 -15.52 26.54 -7.08
CA ALA A 116 -14.88 27.75 -6.58
C ALA A 116 -15.56 28.99 -7.19
N GLY A 117 -16.26 29.73 -6.34
CA GLY A 117 -16.91 31.00 -6.69
C GLY A 117 -15.90 32.13 -6.89
N ASP A 118 -16.42 33.36 -6.88
CA ASP A 118 -15.61 34.59 -6.96
C ASP A 118 -15.36 35.19 -5.56
N LEU A 119 -15.57 34.43 -4.48
CA LEU A 119 -15.37 34.98 -3.14
C LEU A 119 -13.88 35.16 -2.85
N LYS A 120 -13.56 36.26 -2.16
CA LYS A 120 -12.22 36.52 -1.64
C LYS A 120 -11.80 35.35 -0.74
N GLY A 121 -10.78 34.60 -1.15
CA GLY A 121 -10.23 33.46 -0.40
C GLY A 121 -10.61 32.07 -0.94
N ASP A 122 -11.40 31.97 -2.03
CA ASP A 122 -11.76 30.68 -2.62
C ASP A 122 -10.53 29.86 -3.08
N LEU A 123 -9.50 30.54 -3.58
CA LEU A 123 -8.21 29.94 -3.91
C LEU A 123 -7.58 29.27 -2.68
N LEU A 124 -7.44 30.02 -1.59
CA LEU A 124 -6.83 29.55 -0.35
C LEU A 124 -7.61 28.36 0.25
N ILE A 125 -8.94 28.44 0.28
CA ILE A 125 -9.79 27.35 0.76
C ILE A 125 -9.57 26.10 -0.09
N THR A 126 -9.54 26.23 -1.42
CA THR A 126 -9.32 25.11 -2.32
C THR A 126 -7.95 24.47 -2.09
N ILE A 127 -6.88 25.26 -1.90
CA ILE A 127 -5.56 24.71 -1.58
C ILE A 127 -5.58 23.94 -0.25
N ASN A 128 -6.22 24.49 0.79
CA ASN A 128 -6.34 23.81 2.09
C ASN A 128 -7.11 22.49 1.99
N VAL A 129 -8.24 22.48 1.27
CA VAL A 129 -9.01 21.26 1.01
C VAL A 129 -8.14 20.23 0.28
N SER A 130 -7.39 20.64 -0.74
CA SER A 130 -6.46 19.76 -1.46
C SER A 130 -5.37 19.19 -0.56
N MET A 131 -4.80 19.98 0.35
CA MET A 131 -3.82 19.49 1.33
C MET A 131 -4.41 18.46 2.29
N LEU A 132 -5.57 18.77 2.87
CA LEU A 132 -6.27 17.85 3.78
C LEU A 132 -6.61 16.53 3.08
N CYS A 133 -7.00 16.60 1.80
CA CYS A 133 -7.26 15.42 1.00
C CYS A 133 -5.99 14.62 0.68
N ALA A 134 -4.88 15.30 0.34
CA ALA A 134 -3.60 14.65 0.13
C ALA A 134 -3.10 13.94 1.41
N PHE A 135 -3.24 14.59 2.57
CA PHE A 135 -2.99 13.95 3.86
C PHE A 135 -3.92 12.74 4.09
N GLY A 136 -5.22 12.88 3.82
CA GLY A 136 -6.18 11.79 3.91
C GLY A 136 -5.75 10.58 3.07
N ILE A 137 -5.37 10.79 1.81
CA ILE A 137 -4.88 9.72 0.92
C ILE A 137 -3.65 9.02 1.52
N ILE A 138 -2.68 9.78 2.04
CA ILE A 138 -1.48 9.22 2.68
C ILE A 138 -1.86 8.37 3.90
N ILE A 139 -2.74 8.87 4.77
CA ILE A 139 -3.13 8.15 5.99
C ILE A 139 -3.88 6.85 5.63
N PHE A 140 -4.89 6.92 4.76
CA PHE A 140 -5.65 5.75 4.33
C PHE A 140 -4.74 4.72 3.64
N TYR A 141 -3.81 5.18 2.80
CA TYR A 141 -2.81 4.32 2.20
C TYR A 141 -1.95 3.61 3.25
N CYS A 142 -1.33 4.35 4.17
CA CYS A 142 -0.38 3.79 5.13
C CYS A 142 -1.05 2.87 6.16
N PHE A 143 -2.25 3.21 6.63
CA PHE A 143 -2.91 2.46 7.71
C PHE A 143 -3.73 1.26 7.23
N PHE A 144 -4.33 1.35 6.04
CA PHE A 144 -5.27 0.34 5.53
C PHE A 144 -4.73 -0.40 4.29
N LEU A 145 -4.27 0.31 3.25
CA LEU A 145 -3.88 -0.34 1.99
C LEU A 145 -2.51 -1.02 2.08
N SER A 146 -1.49 -0.34 2.58
CA SER A 146 -0.11 -0.83 2.62
C SER A 146 0.02 -2.16 3.37
N PRO A 147 -0.58 -2.35 4.56
CA PRO A 147 -0.54 -3.63 5.26
C PRO A 147 -1.28 -4.74 4.49
N ALA A 148 -2.46 -4.44 3.94
CA ALA A 148 -3.28 -5.43 3.26
C ALA A 148 -2.69 -5.89 1.92
N LYS A 149 -2.04 -4.98 1.18
CA LYS A 149 -1.40 -5.31 -0.10
C LYS A 149 -0.14 -6.16 0.01
N LYS A 150 0.50 -6.22 1.18
CA LYS A 150 1.62 -7.15 1.42
C LYS A 150 1.17 -8.61 1.41
N SER A 151 -0.11 -8.87 1.64
CA SER A 151 -0.68 -10.21 1.77
C SER A 151 -1.68 -10.54 0.67
N LEU A 152 -1.94 -9.62 -0.26
CA LEU A 152 -2.99 -9.74 -1.25
C LEU A 152 -2.53 -9.20 -2.62
N LYS A 153 -2.61 -10.05 -3.65
CA LYS A 153 -2.44 -9.66 -5.05
C LYS A 153 -3.80 -9.51 -5.71
N ILE A 154 -4.00 -8.39 -6.40
CA ILE A 154 -5.24 -8.07 -7.11
C ILE A 154 -5.00 -8.27 -8.60
N PHE A 155 -5.92 -9.00 -9.25
CA PHE A 155 -5.78 -9.36 -10.65
C PHE A 155 -6.73 -8.58 -11.52
N PHE A 156 -6.19 -8.15 -12.65
CA PHE A 156 -6.95 -7.50 -13.70
C PHE A 156 -7.08 -8.45 -14.88
N ASN A 157 -8.27 -8.47 -15.45
CA ASN A 157 -8.52 -9.12 -16.72
C ASN A 157 -8.68 -8.03 -17.79
N LEU A 158 -7.73 -7.95 -18.72
CA LEU A 158 -7.75 -6.94 -19.80
C LEU A 158 -8.90 -7.16 -20.78
N SER A 159 -9.52 -8.34 -20.80
CA SER A 159 -10.74 -8.59 -21.58
C SER A 159 -12.03 -8.14 -20.87
N ASP A 160 -11.93 -7.61 -19.65
CA ASP A 160 -13.09 -7.21 -18.88
C ASP A 160 -13.65 -5.87 -19.38
N TYR A 161 -14.84 -5.90 -19.97
CA TYR A 161 -15.47 -4.69 -20.50
C TYR A 161 -15.71 -3.64 -19.41
N LEU A 162 -16.05 -4.05 -18.18
CA LEU A 162 -16.33 -3.12 -17.07
C LEU A 162 -15.10 -2.32 -16.68
N PHE A 163 -13.92 -2.94 -16.75
CA PHE A 163 -12.64 -2.29 -16.49
C PHE A 163 -12.41 -1.15 -17.48
N TRP A 164 -12.54 -1.43 -18.78
CA TRP A 164 -12.36 -0.43 -19.83
C TRP A 164 -13.43 0.66 -19.79
N THR A 165 -14.69 0.31 -19.57
CA THR A 165 -15.76 1.32 -19.47
C THR A 165 -15.51 2.28 -18.32
N LEU A 166 -15.07 1.79 -17.16
CA LEU A 166 -14.75 2.67 -16.03
C LEU A 166 -13.53 3.54 -16.30
N LEU A 167 -12.44 2.94 -16.81
CA LEU A 167 -11.22 3.68 -17.13
C LEU A 167 -11.50 4.78 -18.16
N ILE A 168 -12.18 4.46 -19.25
CA ILE A 168 -12.54 5.42 -20.31
C ILE A 168 -13.48 6.50 -19.74
N THR A 169 -14.48 6.13 -18.94
CA THR A 169 -15.40 7.11 -18.35
C THR A 169 -14.65 8.11 -17.45
N GLN A 170 -13.73 7.64 -16.61
CA GLN A 170 -12.92 8.53 -15.76
C GLN A 170 -12.00 9.43 -16.58
N LEU A 171 -11.39 8.91 -17.64
CA LEU A 171 -10.54 9.70 -18.55
C LEU A 171 -11.35 10.76 -19.30
N VAL A 172 -12.55 10.42 -19.78
CA VAL A 172 -13.44 11.35 -20.47
C VAL A 172 -13.89 12.46 -19.53
N ILE A 173 -14.29 12.14 -18.29
CA ILE A 173 -14.65 13.14 -17.28
C ILE A 173 -13.48 14.09 -17.00
N MET A 174 -12.27 13.54 -16.81
CA MET A 174 -11.07 14.34 -16.60
C MET A 174 -10.79 15.27 -17.78
N ILE A 175 -10.89 14.79 -19.02
CA ILE A 175 -10.68 15.60 -20.23
C ILE A 175 -11.72 16.72 -20.33
N ILE A 176 -12.99 16.43 -20.09
CA ILE A 176 -14.07 17.44 -20.10
C ILE A 176 -13.79 18.54 -19.08
N ASN A 177 -13.41 18.17 -17.85
CA ASN A 177 -13.10 19.15 -16.79
C ASN A 177 -11.86 20.00 -17.14
N LEU A 178 -10.83 19.41 -17.77
CA LEU A 178 -9.66 20.14 -18.24
C LEU A 178 -10.01 21.13 -19.35
N ILE A 179 -10.81 20.71 -20.34
CA ILE A 179 -11.29 21.60 -21.40
C ILE A 179 -12.12 22.74 -20.82
N TYR A 180 -13.02 22.42 -19.88
CA TYR A 180 -13.80 23.42 -19.17
C TYR A 180 -12.89 24.44 -18.45
N GLY A 181 -11.88 23.96 -17.72
CA GLY A 181 -10.91 24.83 -17.05
C GLY A 181 -10.18 25.76 -18.02
N ILE A 182 -9.71 25.25 -19.16
CA ILE A 182 -9.01 26.04 -20.21
C ILE A 182 -9.95 27.08 -20.85
N SER A 183 -11.24 26.80 -20.91
CA SER A 183 -12.24 27.74 -21.44
C SER A 183 -12.53 28.91 -20.49
N LEU A 184 -12.06 28.88 -19.24
CA LEU A 184 -12.26 29.98 -18.29
C LEU A 184 -11.30 31.13 -18.57
N LYS A 185 -11.81 32.36 -18.50
CA LYS A 185 -10.99 33.58 -18.59
C LYS A 185 -10.19 33.85 -17.32
N ASP A 186 -10.60 33.27 -16.20
CA ASP A 186 -9.94 33.42 -14.90
C ASP A 186 -8.77 32.44 -14.79
N SER A 187 -7.56 32.99 -14.81
CA SER A 187 -6.31 32.22 -14.72
C SER A 187 -6.13 31.51 -13.38
N GLU A 188 -6.59 32.09 -12.27
CA GLU A 188 -6.48 31.46 -10.94
C GLU A 188 -7.35 30.19 -10.91
N LYS A 189 -8.61 30.31 -11.35
CA LYS A 189 -9.53 29.15 -11.41
C LYS A 189 -9.08 28.09 -12.41
N MET A 190 -8.60 28.50 -13.58
CA MET A 190 -8.04 27.58 -14.57
C MET A 190 -6.93 26.71 -13.96
N ILE A 191 -5.92 27.35 -13.34
CA ILE A 191 -4.79 26.64 -12.72
C ILE A 191 -5.27 25.67 -11.64
N MET A 192 -6.22 26.10 -10.80
CA MET A 192 -6.73 25.25 -9.72
C MET A 192 -7.45 24.01 -10.21
N ILE A 193 -8.30 24.16 -11.24
CA ILE A 193 -8.97 23.01 -11.88
C ILE A 193 -7.93 22.07 -12.47
N MET A 194 -6.96 22.59 -13.22
CA MET A 194 -5.91 21.76 -13.84
C MET A 194 -5.10 20.99 -12.80
N VAL A 195 -4.63 21.66 -11.74
CA VAL A 195 -3.86 21.01 -10.67
C VAL A 195 -4.69 19.94 -9.95
N CYS A 196 -5.95 20.24 -9.59
CA CYS A 196 -6.79 19.29 -8.87
C CYS A 196 -7.17 18.08 -9.74
N GLU A 197 -7.47 18.29 -11.01
CA GLU A 197 -7.78 17.19 -11.93
C GLU A 197 -6.57 16.30 -12.17
N LEU A 198 -5.41 16.87 -12.52
CA LEU A 198 -4.21 16.09 -12.80
C LEU A 198 -3.66 15.37 -11.56
N ALA A 199 -3.75 15.99 -10.38
CA ALA A 199 -3.22 15.41 -9.15
C ALA A 199 -4.14 14.35 -8.52
N PHE A 200 -5.46 14.50 -8.60
CA PHE A 200 -6.40 13.64 -7.87
C PHE A 200 -7.21 12.66 -8.75
N SER A 201 -7.33 12.90 -10.06
CA SER A 201 -7.98 11.93 -10.95
C SER A 201 -7.27 10.58 -11.04
N PRO A 202 -5.91 10.49 -11.06
CA PRO A 202 -5.22 9.21 -11.08
C PRO A 202 -5.50 8.34 -9.85
N VAL A 203 -5.43 8.90 -8.63
CA VAL A 203 -5.72 8.12 -7.41
C VAL A 203 -7.19 7.72 -7.34
N PHE A 204 -8.11 8.56 -7.82
CA PHE A 204 -9.52 8.24 -7.85
C PHE A 204 -9.81 7.10 -8.82
N CYS A 205 -9.27 7.18 -10.04
CA CYS A 205 -9.40 6.12 -11.04
C CYS A 205 -8.80 4.82 -10.52
N TYR A 206 -7.56 4.87 -10.01
CA TYR A 206 -6.87 3.73 -9.43
C TYR A 206 -7.69 3.07 -8.31
N SER A 207 -8.18 3.87 -7.36
CA SER A 207 -8.97 3.38 -6.22
C SER A 207 -10.31 2.81 -6.65
N THR A 208 -10.94 3.36 -7.71
CA THR A 208 -12.23 2.86 -8.23
C THR A 208 -12.06 1.47 -8.83
N LEU A 209 -11.03 1.30 -9.66
CA LEU A 209 -10.76 0.04 -10.35
C LEU A 209 -10.42 -1.07 -9.35
N GLU A 210 -9.53 -0.79 -8.41
CA GLU A 210 -9.10 -1.75 -7.39
C GLU A 210 -10.24 -2.12 -6.43
N PHE A 211 -11.03 -1.14 -5.97
CA PHE A 211 -12.20 -1.38 -5.13
C PHE A 211 -13.20 -2.32 -5.83
N LEU A 212 -13.47 -2.08 -7.13
CA LEU A 212 -14.36 -2.93 -7.92
C LEU A 212 -13.80 -4.35 -8.04
N MET A 213 -12.51 -4.52 -8.28
CA MET A 213 -11.90 -5.86 -8.41
C MET A 213 -11.99 -6.64 -7.10
N ILE A 214 -11.79 -5.98 -5.96
CA ILE A 214 -11.98 -6.60 -4.64
C ILE A 214 -13.45 -7.00 -4.44
N TRP A 215 -14.38 -6.12 -4.81
CA TRP A 215 -15.81 -6.41 -4.65
C TRP A 215 -16.28 -7.58 -5.52
N ARG A 216 -15.65 -7.78 -6.67
CA ARG A 216 -15.89 -8.92 -7.57
C ARG A 216 -15.17 -10.20 -7.15
N GLY A 217 -14.29 -10.16 -6.15
CA GLY A 217 -13.51 -11.31 -5.70
C GLY A 217 -12.30 -11.63 -6.59
N ASN A 218 -11.85 -10.68 -7.41
CA ASN A 218 -10.70 -10.87 -8.31
C ASN A 218 -9.35 -10.61 -7.60
N TYR A 219 -9.08 -11.38 -6.54
CA TYR A 219 -7.85 -11.28 -5.77
C TYR A 219 -7.38 -12.67 -5.31
N GLU A 220 -6.08 -12.82 -5.02
CA GLU A 220 -5.54 -14.00 -4.37
C GLU A 220 -4.68 -13.58 -3.18
N PHE A 221 -4.73 -14.36 -2.11
CA PHE A 221 -3.82 -14.18 -1.00
C PHE A 221 -2.43 -14.62 -1.43
N GLU A 222 -1.44 -13.78 -1.15
CA GLU A 222 -0.06 -14.17 -1.33
C GLU A 222 0.29 -15.09 -0.16
N ASN A 223 0.25 -16.41 -0.41
CA ASN A 223 0.70 -17.39 0.56
C ASN A 223 2.16 -17.08 0.88
N THR A 224 2.46 -16.86 2.17
CA THR A 224 3.77 -16.51 2.70
C THR A 224 4.87 -17.52 2.34
N GLU A 225 4.49 -18.71 1.83
CA GLU A 225 5.40 -19.72 1.29
C GLU A 225 6.13 -19.25 0.02
N ASN A 226 5.46 -18.50 -0.87
CA ASN A 226 6.03 -18.09 -2.16
C ASN A 226 7.06 -16.95 -2.06
N GLN A 227 7.01 -16.14 -1.00
CA GLN A 227 8.04 -15.11 -0.75
C GLN A 227 9.38 -15.71 -0.29
N GLY A 228 9.34 -16.88 0.35
CA GLY A 228 10.54 -17.66 0.64
C GLY A 228 11.19 -18.16 -0.64
N GLU A 229 10.40 -18.65 -1.59
CA GLU A 229 10.88 -19.21 -2.86
C GLU A 229 11.38 -18.15 -3.86
N GLU A 230 10.75 -16.98 -3.95
CA GLU A 230 11.23 -15.87 -4.81
C GLU A 230 12.55 -15.27 -4.29
N MET A 231 12.69 -15.12 -2.96
CA MET A 231 13.95 -14.68 -2.36
C MET A 231 15.04 -15.75 -2.48
N GLN A 232 14.68 -17.04 -2.47
CA GLN A 232 15.60 -18.14 -2.73
C GLN A 232 16.05 -18.17 -4.19
N LYS A 233 15.13 -17.99 -5.16
CA LYS A 233 15.47 -17.90 -6.59
C LYS A 233 16.37 -16.71 -6.94
N PHE A 234 16.14 -15.56 -6.32
CA PHE A 234 17.00 -14.38 -6.53
C PHE A 234 18.39 -14.59 -5.94
N ASN A 235 18.47 -15.18 -4.74
CA ASN A 235 19.73 -15.57 -4.11
C ASN A 235 20.46 -16.69 -4.88
N ASP A 236 19.74 -17.62 -5.51
CA ASP A 236 20.33 -18.69 -6.32
C ASP A 236 20.85 -18.17 -7.68
N LEU A 237 20.28 -17.08 -8.21
CA LEU A 237 20.73 -16.40 -9.44
C LEU A 237 21.94 -15.47 -9.17
N GLU A 238 21.99 -14.78 -8.04
CA GLU A 238 23.13 -13.94 -7.65
C GLU A 238 24.34 -14.74 -7.15
N ASN A 239 24.14 -15.96 -6.62
CA ASN A 239 25.24 -16.82 -6.16
C ASN A 239 25.88 -17.68 -7.27
N GLY A 240 25.57 -17.41 -8.54
CA GLY A 240 26.07 -18.16 -9.70
C GLY A 240 27.57 -17.99 -9.99
N GLU A 241 28.25 -16.98 -9.44
CA GLU A 241 29.68 -16.80 -9.62
C GLU A 241 30.37 -16.36 -8.31
N ASN A 242 31.17 -17.29 -7.77
CA ASN A 242 32.15 -17.11 -6.69
C ASN A 242 31.64 -16.83 -5.27
N SER A 243 31.35 -17.91 -4.53
CA SER A 243 32.08 -18.27 -3.30
C SER A 243 31.44 -19.50 -2.66
N GLY A 244 32.26 -20.50 -2.32
CA GLY A 244 31.84 -21.65 -1.53
C GLY A 244 31.31 -21.19 -0.18
N ASN A 245 29.98 -21.15 -0.05
CA ASN A 245 29.30 -20.92 1.20
C ASN A 245 28.51 -22.18 1.52
N LEU A 246 28.94 -22.87 2.57
CA LEU A 246 28.44 -24.16 3.03
C LEU A 246 26.93 -24.09 3.26
N LYS A 247 26.15 -24.58 2.29
CA LYS A 247 24.76 -24.95 2.54
C LYS A 247 24.81 -26.04 3.61
N LEU A 248 24.36 -25.73 4.82
CA LEU A 248 24.27 -26.71 5.90
C LEU A 248 23.20 -27.73 5.48
N GLU A 249 23.66 -28.88 5.01
CA GLU A 249 22.82 -29.98 4.53
C GLU A 249 22.88 -31.14 5.52
N CYS A 250 21.79 -31.90 5.58
CA CYS A 250 21.77 -33.13 6.33
C CYS A 250 22.54 -34.20 5.57
N LYS A 251 23.75 -34.55 6.02
CA LYS A 251 24.63 -35.58 5.40
C LYS A 251 24.04 -36.99 5.26
N ARG A 252 22.82 -37.24 5.74
CA ARG A 252 22.09 -38.52 5.59
C ARG A 252 21.14 -38.52 4.41
N CYS A 253 20.54 -37.37 4.09
CA CYS A 253 19.60 -37.25 2.96
C CYS A 253 20.04 -36.21 1.93
N ASP A 254 21.18 -35.55 2.14
CA ASP A 254 21.77 -34.52 1.30
C ASP A 254 20.81 -33.36 0.98
N LEU A 255 19.85 -33.13 1.87
CA LEU A 255 18.88 -32.05 1.77
C LEU A 255 19.21 -30.94 2.76
N GLY A 256 19.09 -29.70 2.30
CA GLY A 256 19.28 -28.50 3.10
C GLY A 256 18.34 -28.43 4.30
N TYR A 257 18.83 -27.92 5.42
CA TYR A 257 17.97 -27.63 6.57
C TYR A 257 16.95 -26.53 6.23
N SER A 258 15.73 -26.68 6.73
CA SER A 258 14.63 -25.72 6.53
C SER A 258 13.72 -25.69 7.76
N THR A 259 12.70 -24.82 7.76
CA THR A 259 11.67 -24.78 8.81
C THR A 259 10.93 -26.12 9.00
N TYR A 260 10.91 -26.96 7.97
CA TYR A 260 10.29 -28.31 7.98
C TYR A 260 11.32 -29.45 8.06
N ARG A 261 12.62 -29.13 8.05
CA ARG A 261 13.74 -30.08 8.18
C ARG A 261 14.71 -29.50 9.19
N THR A 262 14.29 -29.50 10.46
CA THR A 262 15.08 -28.90 11.53
C THR A 262 16.29 -29.77 11.85
N PRO A 263 17.50 -29.21 11.99
CA PRO A 263 18.67 -29.94 12.45
C PRO A 263 18.52 -30.31 13.93
N ARG A 264 18.77 -31.57 14.26
CA ARG A 264 18.85 -32.10 15.62
C ARG A 264 20.26 -32.62 15.88
N ILE A 265 20.85 -32.24 17.00
CA ILE A 265 22.17 -32.69 17.44
C ILE A 265 21.99 -33.91 18.34
N LEU A 266 22.61 -35.03 17.99
CA LEU A 266 22.60 -36.24 18.83
C LEU A 266 23.52 -36.03 20.03
N LYS A 267 22.97 -36.22 21.25
CA LYS A 267 23.67 -35.90 22.50
C LYS A 267 24.94 -36.72 22.73
N GLU A 268 24.99 -37.94 22.22
CA GLU A 268 26.11 -38.86 22.49
C GLU A 268 27.33 -38.63 21.61
N CYS A 269 27.15 -38.17 20.37
CA CYS A 269 28.24 -38.05 19.40
C CYS A 269 28.37 -36.68 18.74
N GLY A 270 27.48 -35.73 19.04
CA GLY A 270 27.52 -34.36 18.50
C GLY A 270 27.19 -34.22 17.01
N HIS A 271 26.84 -35.32 16.32
CA HIS A 271 26.46 -35.27 14.90
C HIS A 271 25.08 -34.67 14.71
N THR A 272 24.91 -33.91 13.62
CA THR A 272 23.64 -33.26 13.28
C THR A 272 22.91 -34.03 12.19
N ILE A 273 21.64 -34.35 12.44
CA ILE A 273 20.74 -35.06 11.52
C ILE A 273 19.41 -34.28 11.46
N CYS A 274 18.72 -34.27 10.31
CA CYS A 274 17.41 -33.62 10.24
C CYS A 274 16.33 -34.45 10.97
N GLU A 275 15.35 -33.76 11.55
CA GLU A 275 14.21 -34.35 12.27
C GLU A 275 13.49 -35.45 11.48
N LYS A 276 13.24 -35.25 10.18
CA LYS A 276 12.62 -36.26 9.32
C LYS A 276 13.44 -37.55 9.20
N CYS A 277 14.77 -37.45 9.17
CA CYS A 277 15.63 -38.63 9.15
C CYS A 277 15.61 -39.36 10.49
N ILE A 278 15.42 -38.66 11.61
CA ILE A 278 15.27 -39.27 12.93
C ILE A 278 13.94 -40.02 13.02
N GLU A 279 12.84 -39.40 12.58
CA GLU A 279 11.52 -40.05 12.51
C GLU A 279 11.58 -41.35 11.70
N GLN A 280 12.22 -41.33 10.53
CA GLN A 280 12.40 -42.52 9.70
C GLN A 280 13.21 -43.63 10.40
N ILE A 281 14.24 -43.28 11.18
CA ILE A 281 15.01 -44.27 11.95
C ILE A 281 14.13 -44.91 13.02
N LEU A 282 13.34 -44.10 13.73
CA LEU A 282 12.47 -44.56 14.81
C LEU A 282 11.33 -45.45 14.30
N GLU A 283 10.77 -45.12 13.12
CA GLU A 283 9.77 -45.92 12.44
C GLU A 283 10.34 -47.28 11.98
N GLN A 284 11.56 -47.29 11.45
CA GLN A 284 12.24 -48.52 10.99
C GLN A 284 12.72 -49.41 12.15
N ALA A 285 13.09 -48.83 13.29
CA ALA A 285 13.58 -49.55 14.47
C ALA A 285 12.47 -50.10 15.39
N GLY A 286 11.19 -49.94 15.01
CA GLY A 286 10.06 -50.50 15.76
C GLY A 286 9.91 -49.91 17.16
N GLN A 287 10.07 -48.59 17.30
CA GLN A 287 9.93 -47.85 18.58
C GLN A 287 10.98 -48.17 19.67
N LYS A 288 12.19 -48.61 19.31
CA LYS A 288 13.32 -48.50 20.24
C LYS A 288 13.70 -47.02 20.42
N LEU A 289 13.78 -46.56 21.68
CA LEU A 289 14.07 -45.17 22.06
C LEU A 289 15.54 -44.76 21.87
N GLU A 290 16.37 -45.63 21.31
CA GLU A 290 17.81 -45.44 21.14
C GLU A 290 18.11 -45.21 19.65
N ILE A 291 18.58 -43.99 19.33
CA ILE A 291 18.92 -43.59 17.97
C ILE A 291 20.42 -43.72 17.80
N ASP A 292 20.86 -44.78 17.12
CA ASP A 292 22.26 -44.94 16.74
C ASP A 292 22.64 -43.95 15.63
N CYS A 293 23.76 -43.27 15.83
CA CYS A 293 24.28 -42.33 14.85
C CYS A 293 24.86 -43.07 13.63
N ALA A 294 24.23 -42.89 12.47
CA ALA A 294 24.70 -43.45 11.19
C ALA A 294 26.09 -42.95 10.75
N PHE A 295 26.62 -41.87 11.37
CA PHE A 295 27.97 -41.38 11.11
C PHE A 295 29.01 -42.04 12.00
N CYS A 296 28.65 -42.43 13.23
CA CYS A 296 29.56 -43.13 14.15
C CYS A 296 29.78 -44.58 13.73
N GLN A 297 28.78 -45.21 13.11
CA GLN A 297 28.90 -46.57 12.58
C GLN A 297 29.80 -46.69 11.34
N LYS A 298 30.16 -45.59 10.67
CA LYS A 298 31.04 -45.59 9.48
C LYS A 298 32.55 -45.49 9.79
N LEU A 299 32.93 -45.56 11.07
CA LEU A 299 34.33 -45.67 11.50
C LEU A 299 34.63 -47.11 11.96
N GLN A 300 34.56 -48.06 11.03
CA GLN A 300 35.22 -49.36 11.09
C GLN A 300 35.70 -49.75 9.70
#